data_AF-A0A960C064-F1
#
_entry.id   AF-A0A960C064-F1
#
_cell.length_a   1.000
_cell.length_b   1.000
_cell.length_c   1.000
_cell.angle_alpha   90.00
_cell.angle_beta   90.00
_cell.angle_gamma   90.00
#
_symmetry.space_group_name_H-M   'P 1'
#
loop_
_entity.id
_entity.type
_entity.pdbx_description
1 polymer ?
#
loop_
_entity_poly.entity_id
_entity_poly.type
_entity_poly.pdbx_seq_one_letter_code
_entity_poly.pdbx_strand_id
1 'polypeptide(L)'
;MLRTEVEGTRDICIYLRDAHVFVAEHPDEFFVDPSLTYRLDLPAQQVSPEPPPNVTIGELRTIDEADAVNAIYARNGMVVAPPGVLLQVASRPEVVHLVASLSTGRVVGTVTVVDHVALFNDPANGSSLWCLTVDPDAAPMGLGQALLGRLAAEMAARGRAFVDLSVLADNTGAIRLYERLGFRQVPELVVKRKNPINERLFRASPPAHYEQLNPYAKIVADEAMRRGIRVEVTDPQWGELKLTHGASVVHTRESLSELTSALAMARCDDKRVTRRVLSEAGLRVPRGITAGEEADNSEFLEQVGNVVVKPARGEQGRGITVGVHDPDTLRRAIAEARSHCPDVLIEEMVTGEDIRVLVIDHKVVAAAVRRPASVLGDGVHTIAQLIERQSRRRSAATGGESQIPLDGAT
;
A
#
# COMPACT_ATOMS: atom_id res chain seq x y z
N MET A 1 21.09 -7.27 -9.44
CA MET A 1 19.92 -8.04 -9.92
C MET A 1 18.69 -7.75 -9.06
N LEU A 2 18.67 -8.03 -7.76
CA LEU A 2 17.50 -7.71 -6.91
C LEU A 2 17.02 -6.23 -6.95
N ARG A 3 17.95 -5.26 -7.07
CA ARG A 3 17.61 -3.83 -7.19
C ARG A 3 16.93 -3.45 -8.50
N THR A 4 17.05 -4.28 -9.54
CA THR A 4 16.44 -4.04 -10.87
C THR A 4 15.06 -4.67 -11.00
N GLU A 5 14.52 -5.29 -9.94
CA GLU A 5 13.14 -5.79 -9.90
C GLU A 5 12.17 -4.66 -10.24
N VAL A 6 11.32 -4.89 -11.24
CA VAL A 6 10.31 -3.94 -11.73
C VAL A 6 8.93 -4.27 -11.17
N GLU A 7 8.01 -3.31 -11.23
CA GLU A 7 6.63 -3.52 -10.78
C GLU A 7 5.99 -4.73 -11.50
N GLY A 8 5.36 -5.62 -10.72
CA GLY A 8 4.78 -6.87 -11.23
C GLY A 8 5.76 -8.04 -11.38
N THR A 9 7.05 -7.86 -11.08
CA THR A 9 8.03 -8.96 -11.01
C THR A 9 8.42 -9.27 -9.57
N ARG A 10 8.97 -10.47 -9.36
CA ARG A 10 9.45 -10.91 -8.06
C ARG A 10 10.74 -11.70 -8.23
N ASP A 11 11.84 -11.10 -7.85
CA ASP A 11 13.13 -11.75 -7.81
C ASP A 11 13.29 -12.47 -6.46
N ILE A 12 13.93 -13.63 -6.48
CA ILE A 12 14.27 -14.40 -5.29
C ILE A 12 15.78 -14.57 -5.29
N CYS A 13 16.43 -14.15 -4.20
CA CYS A 13 17.85 -14.40 -4.00
C CYS A 13 18.03 -15.44 -2.91
N ILE A 14 18.54 -16.60 -3.30
CA ILE A 14 18.92 -17.70 -2.43
C ILE A 14 20.41 -17.99 -2.71
N TYR A 15 21.14 -18.52 -1.73
CA TYR A 15 22.59 -18.76 -1.80
C TYR A 15 23.48 -17.51 -1.81
N LEU A 16 22.95 -16.36 -1.36
CA LEU A 16 23.78 -15.18 -1.18
C LEU A 16 24.79 -15.44 -0.06
N ARG A 17 26.08 -15.48 -0.43
CA ARG A 17 27.15 -15.56 0.55
C ARG A 17 27.04 -14.37 1.51
N ASP A 18 27.09 -14.66 2.80
CA ASP A 18 26.99 -13.66 3.87
C ASP A 18 25.71 -12.79 3.75
N ALA A 19 24.56 -13.42 3.47
CA ALA A 19 23.26 -12.75 3.34
C ALA A 19 22.95 -11.74 4.47
N HIS A 20 23.36 -12.06 5.70
CA HIS A 20 23.21 -11.18 6.86
C HIS A 20 24.00 -9.87 6.73
N VAL A 21 25.20 -9.90 6.13
CA VAL A 21 26.01 -8.69 5.83
C VAL A 21 25.31 -7.87 4.76
N PHE A 22 24.87 -8.50 3.67
CA PHE A 22 24.17 -7.79 2.58
C PHE A 22 22.91 -7.07 3.07
N VAL A 23 22.10 -7.72 3.91
CA VAL A 23 20.91 -7.11 4.50
C VAL A 23 21.28 -6.01 5.49
N ALA A 24 22.35 -6.16 6.28
CA ALA A 24 22.81 -5.14 7.20
C ALA A 24 23.32 -3.87 6.49
N GLU A 25 23.92 -4.01 5.30
CA GLU A 25 24.32 -2.87 4.45
C GLU A 25 23.14 -2.20 3.74
N HIS A 26 22.02 -2.92 3.59
CA HIS A 26 20.86 -2.47 2.81
C HIS A 26 19.51 -2.72 3.53
N PRO A 27 19.37 -2.31 4.81
CA PRO A 27 18.25 -2.72 5.65
C PRO A 27 16.91 -2.14 5.19
N ASP A 28 16.93 -1.09 4.37
CA ASP A 28 15.73 -0.38 3.91
C ASP A 28 15.15 -0.99 2.64
N GLU A 29 15.97 -1.73 1.90
CA GLU A 29 15.60 -2.32 0.62
C GLU A 29 15.34 -3.83 0.75
N PHE A 30 16.05 -4.51 1.66
CA PHE A 30 16.04 -5.97 1.73
C PHE A 30 15.78 -6.48 3.15
N PHE A 31 15.33 -7.73 3.23
CA PHE A 31 15.15 -8.44 4.49
C PHE A 31 15.48 -9.93 4.29
N VAL A 32 15.84 -10.60 5.39
CA VAL A 32 15.93 -12.06 5.42
C VAL A 32 14.51 -12.61 5.51
N ASP A 33 14.12 -13.39 4.51
CA ASP A 33 12.82 -14.05 4.45
C ASP A 33 12.64 -14.98 5.67
N PRO A 34 11.48 -14.97 6.35
CA PRO A 34 11.23 -15.82 7.52
C PRO A 34 10.96 -17.29 7.13
N SER A 35 11.73 -17.82 6.18
CA SER A 35 11.68 -19.20 5.72
C SER A 35 12.88 -20.00 6.22
N LEU A 36 12.66 -21.30 6.31
CA LEU A 36 13.69 -22.31 6.51
C LEU A 36 14.00 -22.94 5.15
N THR A 37 15.27 -23.21 4.88
CA THR A 37 15.69 -23.89 3.66
C THR A 37 15.95 -25.37 3.94
N TYR A 38 15.41 -26.23 3.08
CA TYR A 38 15.53 -27.68 3.16
C TYR A 38 16.15 -28.22 1.87
N ARG A 39 17.03 -29.22 2.00
CA ARG A 39 17.73 -29.90 0.91
C ARG A 39 17.36 -31.36 0.86
N LEU A 40 17.04 -31.85 -0.34
CA LEU A 40 17.04 -33.27 -0.67
C LEU A 40 18.27 -33.58 -1.52
N ASP A 41 19.18 -34.38 -0.99
CA ASP A 41 20.31 -34.90 -1.77
C ASP A 41 19.78 -35.96 -2.76
N LEU A 42 20.21 -35.88 -4.02
CA LEU A 42 19.73 -36.73 -5.11
C LEU A 42 20.74 -37.84 -5.40
N PRO A 43 20.45 -39.11 -5.04
CA PRO A 43 21.29 -40.23 -5.44
C PRO A 43 21.18 -40.48 -6.95
N ALA A 44 22.21 -41.13 -7.51
CA ALA A 44 22.28 -41.46 -8.94
C ALA A 44 21.11 -42.33 -9.45
N GLN A 45 20.41 -43.02 -8.55
CA GLN A 45 19.27 -43.88 -8.87
C GLN A 45 18.07 -43.51 -8.00
N GLN A 46 17.49 -42.34 -8.28
CA GLN A 46 16.26 -41.87 -7.61
C GLN A 46 15.04 -42.55 -8.23
N VAL A 47 14.26 -43.25 -7.40
CA VAL A 47 13.01 -43.90 -7.84
C VAL A 47 11.87 -42.89 -7.74
N SER A 48 11.13 -42.69 -8.83
CA SER A 48 9.88 -41.93 -8.80
C SER A 48 8.79 -42.78 -8.13
N PRO A 49 8.14 -42.33 -7.05
CA PRO A 49 6.93 -42.98 -6.56
C PRO A 49 5.86 -42.97 -7.65
N GLU A 50 5.04 -44.02 -7.68
CA GLU A 50 3.87 -44.05 -8.55
C GLU A 50 2.86 -42.98 -8.12
N PRO A 51 2.24 -42.26 -9.07
CA PRO A 51 1.19 -41.32 -8.75
C PRO A 51 -0.04 -42.05 -8.17
N PRO A 52 -0.89 -41.35 -7.39
CA PRO A 52 -2.15 -41.92 -6.93
C PRO A 52 -3.00 -42.46 -8.10
N PRO A 53 -3.88 -43.45 -7.85
CA PRO A 53 -4.78 -43.96 -8.89
C PRO A 53 -5.55 -42.84 -9.57
N ASN A 54 -5.71 -42.94 -10.89
CA ASN A 54 -6.38 -41.95 -11.75
C ASN A 54 -5.65 -40.59 -11.88
N VAL A 55 -4.40 -40.47 -11.45
CA VAL A 55 -3.59 -39.27 -11.66
C VAL A 55 -2.51 -39.53 -12.70
N THR A 56 -2.36 -38.60 -13.65
CA THR A 56 -1.20 -38.52 -14.53
C THR A 56 -0.40 -37.26 -14.19
N ILE A 57 0.94 -37.37 -14.25
CA ILE A 57 1.84 -36.23 -14.06
C ILE A 57 2.59 -36.00 -15.37
N GLY A 58 2.50 -34.78 -15.89
CA GLY A 58 3.15 -34.36 -17.13
C GLY A 58 3.64 -32.93 -17.04
N GLU A 59 4.32 -32.46 -18.08
CA GLU A 59 4.74 -31.06 -18.17
C GLU A 59 3.55 -30.15 -18.49
N LEU A 60 3.58 -28.92 -17.97
CA LEU A 60 2.66 -27.87 -18.37
C LEU A 60 2.91 -27.49 -19.84
N ARG A 61 1.89 -27.58 -20.70
CA ARG A 61 2.03 -27.37 -22.15
C ARG A 61 0.99 -26.46 -22.77
N THR A 62 -0.09 -26.16 -22.06
CA THR A 62 -1.22 -25.40 -22.59
C THR A 62 -1.58 -24.20 -21.73
N ILE A 63 -2.28 -23.23 -22.35
CA ILE A 63 -2.84 -22.08 -21.63
C ILE A 63 -3.89 -22.53 -20.63
N ASP A 64 -4.74 -23.50 -20.99
CA ASP A 64 -5.79 -24.03 -20.11
C ASP A 64 -5.21 -24.68 -18.84
N GLU A 65 -4.09 -25.41 -18.95
CA GLU A 65 -3.38 -25.93 -17.78
C GLU A 65 -2.80 -24.80 -16.92
N ALA A 66 -2.25 -23.76 -17.54
CA ALA A 66 -1.73 -22.59 -16.82
C ALA A 66 -2.84 -21.83 -16.08
N ASP A 67 -4.02 -21.70 -16.68
CA ASP A 67 -5.21 -21.15 -16.02
C ASP A 67 -5.66 -22.02 -14.85
N ALA A 68 -5.68 -23.34 -15.02
CA ALA A 68 -6.03 -24.25 -13.94
C ALA A 68 -5.01 -24.21 -12.79
N VAL A 69 -3.72 -24.07 -13.10
CA VAL A 69 -2.66 -23.84 -12.10
C VAL A 69 -2.88 -22.55 -11.33
N ASN A 70 -3.19 -21.44 -12.02
CA ASN A 70 -3.51 -20.17 -11.35
C ASN A 70 -4.75 -20.28 -10.45
N ALA A 71 -5.76 -21.06 -10.84
CA ALA A 71 -6.91 -21.31 -9.99
C ALA A 71 -6.52 -22.02 -8.68
N ILE A 72 -5.59 -22.98 -8.75
CA ILE A 72 -5.04 -23.64 -7.56
C ILE A 72 -4.19 -22.67 -6.73
N TYR A 73 -3.39 -21.81 -7.36
CA TYR A 73 -2.62 -20.76 -6.66
C TYR A 73 -3.53 -19.82 -5.89
N ALA A 74 -4.55 -19.27 -6.53
CA ALA A 74 -5.50 -18.35 -5.92
C ALA A 74 -6.21 -18.97 -4.71
N ARG A 75 -6.67 -20.22 -4.82
CA ARG A 75 -7.31 -20.96 -3.71
C ARG A 75 -6.39 -21.16 -2.52
N ASN A 76 -5.09 -21.35 -2.76
CA ASN A 76 -4.09 -21.53 -1.72
C ASN A 76 -3.45 -20.20 -1.26
N GLY A 77 -3.98 -19.05 -1.65
CA GLY A 77 -3.43 -17.74 -1.27
C GLY A 77 -2.02 -17.47 -1.83
N MET A 78 -1.68 -18.12 -2.94
CA MET A 78 -0.41 -17.95 -3.65
C MET A 78 -0.53 -16.87 -4.73
N VAL A 79 0.63 -16.33 -5.14
CA VAL A 79 0.71 -15.31 -6.20
C VAL A 79 0.42 -15.97 -7.55
N VAL A 80 -0.51 -15.39 -8.31
CA VAL A 80 -0.84 -15.79 -9.69
C VAL A 80 0.00 -15.02 -10.69
N ALA A 81 0.16 -15.57 -11.89
CA ALA A 81 0.83 -14.90 -13.01
C ALA A 81 -0.01 -15.02 -14.28
N PRO A 82 0.11 -14.11 -15.27
CA PRO A 82 -0.61 -14.26 -16.53
C PRO A 82 -0.35 -15.66 -17.15
N PRO A 83 -1.38 -16.38 -17.62
CA PRO A 83 -1.23 -17.77 -18.10
C PRO A 83 -0.17 -17.92 -19.20
N GLY A 84 -0.10 -16.96 -20.12
CA GLY A 84 0.93 -16.93 -21.16
C GLY A 84 2.35 -16.81 -20.60
N VAL A 85 2.55 -16.09 -19.50
CA VAL A 85 3.84 -15.98 -18.81
C VAL A 85 4.19 -17.31 -18.13
N LEU A 86 3.23 -17.97 -17.47
CA LEU A 86 3.46 -19.30 -16.88
C LEU A 86 3.87 -20.33 -17.94
N LEU A 87 3.17 -20.34 -19.08
CA LEU A 87 3.47 -21.24 -20.19
C LEU A 87 4.84 -20.92 -20.82
N GLN A 88 5.16 -19.64 -21.01
CA GLN A 88 6.47 -19.23 -21.49
C GLN A 88 7.59 -19.67 -20.54
N VAL A 89 7.43 -19.49 -19.23
CA VAL A 89 8.41 -19.94 -18.23
C VAL A 89 8.53 -21.46 -18.22
N ALA A 90 7.42 -22.19 -18.30
CA ALA A 90 7.42 -23.65 -18.36
C ALA A 90 8.14 -24.21 -19.60
N SER A 91 8.18 -23.46 -20.70
CA SER A 91 8.88 -23.85 -21.93
C SER A 91 10.41 -23.67 -21.89
N ARG A 92 10.94 -23.03 -20.84
CA ARG A 92 12.39 -22.79 -20.70
C ARG A 92 13.10 -24.09 -20.28
N PRO A 93 14.22 -24.47 -20.92
CA PRO A 93 14.90 -25.74 -20.64
C PRO A 93 15.42 -25.87 -19.18
N GLU A 94 15.75 -24.74 -18.57
CA GLU A 94 16.17 -24.64 -17.17
C GLU A 94 15.01 -24.77 -16.16
N VAL A 95 13.76 -24.81 -16.61
CA VAL A 95 12.58 -24.95 -15.75
C VAL A 95 11.93 -26.31 -16.02
N VAL A 96 11.57 -27.01 -14.95
CA VAL A 96 10.65 -28.15 -15.04
C VAL A 96 9.38 -27.78 -14.29
N HIS A 97 8.29 -27.64 -15.03
CA HIS A 97 6.97 -27.33 -14.51
C HIS A 97 6.04 -28.50 -14.78
N LEU A 98 5.73 -29.28 -13.73
CA LEU A 98 4.86 -30.44 -13.83
C LEU A 98 3.47 -30.12 -13.32
N VAL A 99 2.46 -30.61 -14.02
CA VAL A 99 1.06 -30.60 -13.60
C VAL A 99 0.59 -32.03 -13.34
N ALA A 100 -0.26 -32.18 -12.33
CA ALA A 100 -0.98 -33.41 -12.05
C ALA A 100 -2.43 -33.27 -12.50
N SER A 101 -2.89 -34.18 -13.34
CA SER A 101 -4.25 -34.19 -13.89
C SER A 101 -4.96 -35.48 -13.51
N LEU A 102 -6.25 -35.37 -13.17
CA LEU A 102 -7.12 -36.53 -13.03
C LEU A 102 -7.40 -37.15 -14.40
N SER A 103 -7.88 -38.38 -14.43
CA SER A 103 -8.35 -39.07 -15.65
C SER A 103 -9.44 -38.31 -16.42
N THR A 104 -10.14 -37.39 -15.74
CA THR A 104 -11.12 -36.47 -16.34
C THR A 104 -10.49 -35.29 -17.09
N GLY A 105 -9.18 -35.11 -17.02
CA GLY A 105 -8.44 -33.97 -17.57
C GLY A 105 -8.32 -32.77 -16.64
N ARG A 106 -8.96 -32.79 -15.46
CA ARG A 106 -8.86 -31.71 -14.47
C ARG A 106 -7.48 -31.68 -13.82
N VAL A 107 -6.77 -30.55 -13.91
CA VAL A 107 -5.55 -30.28 -13.15
C VAL A 107 -5.88 -30.15 -11.66
N VAL A 108 -5.15 -30.87 -10.81
CA VAL A 108 -5.34 -30.93 -9.35
C VAL A 108 -4.06 -30.71 -8.56
N GLY A 109 -2.93 -30.46 -9.22
CA GLY A 109 -1.70 -30.07 -8.54
C GLY A 109 -0.62 -29.64 -9.52
N THR A 110 0.39 -28.96 -8.98
CA THR A 110 1.54 -28.51 -9.76
C THR A 110 2.80 -28.46 -8.91
N VAL A 111 3.94 -28.62 -9.56
CA VAL A 111 5.25 -28.41 -8.96
C VAL A 111 6.20 -27.77 -9.98
N THR A 112 7.06 -26.87 -9.53
CA THR A 112 8.06 -26.19 -10.38
C THR A 112 9.43 -26.25 -9.73
N VAL A 113 10.45 -26.66 -10.49
CA VAL A 113 11.87 -26.57 -10.14
C VAL A 113 12.65 -25.81 -11.20
N VAL A 114 13.70 -25.14 -10.75
CA VAL A 114 14.69 -24.46 -11.58
C VAL A 114 16.00 -25.23 -11.49
N ASP A 115 16.53 -25.67 -12.63
CA ASP A 115 17.84 -26.28 -12.78
C ASP A 115 18.91 -25.18 -12.80
N HIS A 116 19.70 -25.11 -11.73
CA HIS A 116 20.69 -24.04 -11.55
C HIS A 116 21.88 -24.17 -12.48
N VAL A 117 22.24 -25.40 -12.87
CA VAL A 117 23.32 -25.64 -13.82
C VAL A 117 22.90 -25.18 -15.21
N ALA A 118 21.68 -25.49 -15.62
CA ALA A 118 21.15 -25.01 -16.90
C ALA A 118 20.98 -23.48 -16.91
N LEU A 119 20.56 -22.88 -15.79
CA LEU A 119 20.30 -21.44 -15.71
C LEU A 119 21.58 -20.59 -15.62
N PHE A 120 22.56 -20.98 -14.79
CA PHE A 120 23.74 -20.16 -14.52
C PHE A 120 25.03 -20.96 -14.27
N ASN A 121 25.08 -22.24 -14.65
CA ASN A 121 26.24 -23.12 -14.46
C ASN A 121 26.69 -23.22 -13.00
N ASP A 122 25.74 -23.47 -12.11
CA ASP A 122 25.98 -23.61 -10.67
C ASP A 122 27.09 -24.62 -10.33
N PRO A 123 28.20 -24.19 -9.71
CA PRO A 123 29.28 -25.09 -9.31
C PRO A 123 28.86 -26.09 -8.22
N ALA A 124 27.80 -25.81 -7.45
CA ALA A 124 27.25 -26.77 -6.49
C ALA A 124 26.42 -27.89 -7.15
N ASN A 125 26.17 -27.80 -8.46
CA ASN A 125 25.37 -28.76 -9.23
C ASN A 125 23.95 -28.94 -8.67
N GLY A 126 23.34 -27.84 -8.23
CA GLY A 126 22.06 -27.82 -7.54
C GLY A 126 20.84 -27.60 -8.42
N SER A 127 19.69 -27.61 -7.76
CA SER A 127 18.41 -27.15 -8.29
C SER A 127 17.53 -26.66 -7.13
N SER A 128 16.50 -25.86 -7.42
CA SER A 128 15.58 -25.37 -6.39
C SER A 128 14.12 -25.46 -6.79
N LEU A 129 13.28 -25.97 -5.90
CA LEU A 129 11.84 -26.00 -6.00
C LEU A 129 11.26 -24.63 -5.64
N TRP A 130 10.47 -24.07 -6.55
CA TRP A 130 9.86 -22.74 -6.41
C TRP A 130 8.37 -22.81 -6.11
N CYS A 131 7.72 -23.91 -6.50
CA CYS A 131 6.32 -24.13 -6.25
C CYS A 131 6.03 -25.61 -6.00
N LEU A 132 5.21 -25.90 -4.99
CA LEU A 132 4.51 -27.16 -4.81
C LEU A 132 3.15 -26.83 -4.22
N THR A 133 2.08 -27.18 -4.93
CA THR A 133 0.74 -27.03 -4.40
C THR A 133 -0.23 -27.99 -5.05
N VAL A 134 -1.32 -28.26 -4.36
CA VAL A 134 -2.39 -29.16 -4.79
C VAL A 134 -3.74 -28.49 -4.55
N ASP A 135 -4.75 -28.90 -5.31
CA ASP A 135 -6.13 -28.47 -5.11
C ASP A 135 -6.63 -29.01 -3.76
N PRO A 136 -6.96 -28.16 -2.77
CA PRO A 136 -7.30 -28.62 -1.42
C PRO A 136 -8.56 -29.47 -1.38
N ASP A 137 -9.46 -29.33 -2.36
CA ASP A 137 -10.76 -30.00 -2.38
C ASP A 137 -10.78 -31.25 -3.28
N ALA A 138 -9.88 -31.33 -4.25
CA ALA A 138 -9.92 -32.36 -5.28
C ALA A 138 -8.66 -33.23 -5.38
N ALA A 139 -7.55 -32.81 -4.76
CA ALA A 139 -6.32 -33.58 -4.83
C ALA A 139 -6.40 -34.86 -3.99
N PRO A 140 -6.08 -36.03 -4.56
CA PRO A 140 -5.99 -37.26 -3.79
C PRO A 140 -4.85 -37.20 -2.76
N MET A 141 -5.02 -37.94 -1.67
CA MET A 141 -3.99 -38.09 -0.65
C MET A 141 -2.68 -38.61 -1.26
N GLY A 142 -1.55 -38.02 -0.86
CA GLY A 142 -0.23 -38.40 -1.37
C GLY A 142 0.18 -37.72 -2.68
N LEU A 143 -0.68 -36.90 -3.31
CA LEU A 143 -0.35 -36.23 -4.56
C LEU A 143 0.91 -35.34 -4.47
N GLY A 144 1.04 -34.57 -3.39
CA GLY A 144 2.23 -33.71 -3.20
C GLY A 144 3.53 -34.51 -3.12
N GLN A 145 3.51 -35.68 -2.50
CA GLN A 145 4.64 -36.61 -2.45
C GLN A 145 4.96 -37.18 -3.84
N ALA A 146 3.94 -37.54 -4.63
CA ALA A 146 4.13 -38.03 -5.98
C ALA A 146 4.74 -36.97 -6.91
N LEU A 147 4.26 -35.72 -6.83
CA LEU A 147 4.81 -34.59 -7.58
C LEU A 147 6.28 -34.33 -7.22
N LEU A 148 6.60 -34.27 -5.92
CA LEU A 148 7.97 -34.11 -5.44
C LEU A 148 8.89 -35.25 -5.90
N GLY A 149 8.42 -36.50 -5.77
CA GLY A 149 9.21 -37.66 -6.16
C GLY A 149 9.48 -37.73 -7.66
N ARG A 150 8.49 -37.38 -8.49
CA ARG A 150 8.66 -37.29 -9.95
C ARG A 150 9.66 -36.21 -10.34
N LEU A 151 9.58 -35.05 -9.68
CA LEU A 151 10.52 -33.95 -9.87
C LEU A 151 11.94 -34.32 -9.45
N ALA A 152 12.10 -34.96 -8.29
CA ALA A 152 13.40 -35.44 -7.81
C ALA A 152 14.02 -36.45 -8.79
N ALA A 153 13.23 -37.37 -9.33
CA ALA A 153 13.69 -38.32 -10.34
C ALA A 153 14.14 -37.63 -11.64
N GLU A 154 13.42 -36.60 -12.09
CA GLU A 154 13.80 -35.79 -13.25
C GLU A 154 15.13 -35.04 -13.03
N MET A 155 15.30 -34.39 -11.86
CA MET A 155 16.55 -33.70 -11.54
C MET A 155 17.74 -34.67 -11.38
N ALA A 156 17.50 -35.84 -10.80
CA ALA A 156 18.52 -36.89 -10.71
C ALA A 156 18.92 -37.42 -12.10
N ALA A 157 17.96 -37.61 -13.01
CA ALA A 157 18.23 -38.00 -14.39
C ALA A 157 19.04 -36.95 -15.16
N ARG A 158 18.90 -35.66 -14.80
CA ARG A 158 19.74 -34.56 -15.30
C ARG A 158 21.11 -34.47 -14.60
N GLY A 159 21.41 -35.39 -13.68
CA GLY A 159 22.68 -35.46 -12.97
C GLY A 159 22.87 -34.40 -11.88
N ARG A 160 21.79 -33.82 -11.36
CA ARG A 160 21.85 -32.82 -10.28
C ARG A 160 22.12 -33.48 -8.93
N ALA A 161 22.89 -32.80 -8.09
CA ALA A 161 23.31 -33.31 -6.79
C ALA A 161 22.23 -33.17 -5.71
N PHE A 162 21.37 -32.15 -5.80
CA PHE A 162 20.33 -31.89 -4.81
C PHE A 162 19.18 -31.04 -5.37
N VAL A 163 18.06 -31.03 -4.63
CA VAL A 163 16.96 -30.06 -4.76
C VAL A 163 16.79 -29.33 -3.43
N ASP A 164 16.85 -28.01 -3.46
CA ASP A 164 16.51 -27.18 -2.31
C ASP A 164 15.10 -26.60 -2.41
N LEU A 165 14.52 -26.25 -1.27
CA LEU A 165 13.29 -25.47 -1.18
C LEU A 165 13.33 -24.56 0.04
N SER A 166 12.64 -23.43 -0.04
CA SER A 166 12.36 -22.57 1.12
C SER A 166 10.90 -22.72 1.54
N VAL A 167 10.65 -22.86 2.84
CA VAL A 167 9.30 -22.96 3.42
C VAL A 167 9.18 -22.00 4.60
N LEU A 168 8.06 -21.27 4.70
CA LEU A 168 7.83 -20.38 5.85
C LEU A 168 7.92 -21.17 7.17
N ALA A 169 8.58 -20.59 8.17
CA ALA A 169 8.88 -21.26 9.43
C ALA A 169 7.62 -21.70 10.21
N ASP A 170 6.47 -21.09 9.95
CA ASP A 170 5.18 -21.41 10.55
C ASP A 170 4.40 -22.52 9.80
N ASN A 171 4.85 -22.95 8.62
CA ASN A 171 4.18 -23.98 7.83
C ASN A 171 4.56 -25.40 8.29
N THR A 172 4.11 -25.75 9.51
CA THR A 172 4.45 -27.03 10.15
C THR A 172 3.99 -28.26 9.35
N GLY A 173 2.92 -28.14 8.55
CA GLY A 173 2.41 -29.21 7.71
C GLY A 173 3.36 -29.57 6.56
N ALA A 174 3.83 -28.56 5.83
CA ALA A 174 4.80 -28.74 4.77
C ALA A 174 6.17 -29.19 5.31
N ILE A 175 6.63 -28.61 6.42
CA ILE A 175 7.87 -29.03 7.09
C ILE A 175 7.86 -30.53 7.40
N ARG A 176 6.79 -31.04 8.04
CA ARG A 176 6.65 -32.48 8.33
C ARG A 176 6.60 -33.36 7.09
N LEU A 177 6.08 -32.85 5.97
CA LEU A 177 6.09 -33.56 4.69
C LEU A 177 7.53 -33.66 4.17
N TYR A 178 8.27 -32.56 4.11
CA TYR A 178 9.63 -32.52 3.60
C TYR A 178 10.57 -33.41 4.42
N GLU A 179 10.52 -33.33 5.76
CA GLU A 179 11.32 -34.17 6.65
C GLU A 179 11.04 -35.66 6.44
N ARG A 180 9.78 -36.06 6.27
CA ARG A 180 9.40 -37.45 6.00
C ARG A 180 9.91 -37.93 4.65
N LEU A 181 10.04 -37.03 3.68
CA LEU A 181 10.58 -37.30 2.35
C LEU A 181 12.11 -37.27 2.30
N GLY A 182 12.78 -37.13 3.45
CA GLY A 182 14.24 -37.16 3.55
C GLY A 182 14.92 -35.82 3.31
N PHE A 183 14.17 -34.72 3.22
CA PHE A 183 14.78 -33.40 3.20
C PHE A 183 15.40 -33.09 4.57
N ARG A 184 16.60 -32.51 4.56
CA ARG A 184 17.30 -31.99 5.74
C ARG A 184 17.40 -30.48 5.68
N GLN A 185 17.28 -29.81 6.82
CA GLN A 185 17.45 -28.37 6.87
C GLN A 185 18.92 -28.00 6.55
N VAL A 186 19.10 -26.92 5.79
CA VAL A 186 20.41 -26.33 5.47
C VAL A 186 20.43 -24.85 5.86
N PRO A 187 21.60 -24.26 6.17
CA PRO A 187 21.70 -22.89 6.67
C PRO A 187 21.64 -21.83 5.55
N GLU A 188 21.03 -22.15 4.42
CA GLU A 188 20.87 -21.22 3.30
C GLU A 188 19.75 -20.23 3.61
N LEU A 189 20.02 -18.94 3.43
CA LEU A 189 19.07 -17.87 3.67
C LEU A 189 18.50 -17.34 2.36
N VAL A 190 17.22 -17.02 2.37
CA VAL A 190 16.54 -16.33 1.28
C VAL A 190 16.49 -14.85 1.61
N VAL A 191 16.95 -14.00 0.68
CA VAL A 191 16.86 -12.55 0.75
C VAL A 191 15.82 -12.07 -0.26
N LYS A 192 14.91 -11.22 0.21
CA LYS A 192 13.85 -10.63 -0.61
C LYS A 192 13.84 -9.11 -0.49
N ARG A 193 13.34 -8.46 -1.53
CA ARG A 193 13.11 -7.01 -1.54
C ARG A 193 11.88 -6.66 -0.72
N LYS A 194 11.96 -5.57 0.03
CA LYS A 194 10.81 -4.92 0.66
C LYS A 194 9.97 -4.26 -0.43
N ASN A 195 8.86 -4.90 -0.79
CA ASN A 195 7.93 -4.46 -1.83
C ASN A 195 6.48 -4.84 -1.42
N PRO A 196 5.44 -4.35 -2.11
CA PRO A 196 4.05 -4.68 -1.77
C PRO A 196 3.73 -6.19 -1.78
N ILE A 197 4.36 -6.97 -2.66
CA ILE A 197 4.15 -8.42 -2.75
C ILE A 197 4.64 -9.15 -1.49
N ASN A 198 5.76 -8.70 -0.93
CA ASN A 198 6.38 -9.27 0.25
C ASN A 198 5.94 -8.57 1.54
N GLU A 199 5.05 -7.58 1.50
CA GLU A 199 4.66 -6.73 2.64
C GLU A 199 4.34 -7.56 3.89
N ARG A 200 3.54 -8.62 3.73
CA ARG A 200 3.18 -9.59 4.79
C ARG A 200 4.39 -10.17 5.55
N LEU A 201 5.53 -10.33 4.89
CA LEU A 201 6.69 -11.06 5.42
C LEU A 201 7.64 -10.18 6.24
N PHE A 202 7.57 -8.85 6.05
CA PHE A 202 8.45 -7.91 6.76
C PHE A 202 7.70 -6.80 7.48
N ARG A 203 6.41 -6.60 7.20
CA ARG A 203 5.58 -5.60 7.87
C ARG A 203 5.43 -5.99 9.34
N ALA A 204 5.80 -5.08 10.22
CA ALA A 204 5.55 -5.21 11.64
C ALA A 204 4.03 -5.31 11.89
N SER A 205 3.62 -6.09 12.89
CA SER A 205 2.24 -6.04 13.37
C SER A 205 1.88 -4.60 13.73
N PRO A 206 0.61 -4.18 13.52
CA PRO A 206 0.16 -2.86 13.92
C PRO A 206 0.53 -2.60 15.40
N PRO A 207 1.05 -1.40 15.74
CA PRO A 207 1.41 -1.09 17.10
C PRO A 207 0.18 -1.07 18.01
N ALA A 208 0.41 -1.13 19.33
CA ALA A 208 -0.64 -0.90 20.30
C ALA A 208 -1.36 0.43 20.00
N HIS A 209 -2.67 0.50 20.27
CA HIS A 209 -3.53 1.67 20.03
C HIS A 209 -3.72 2.09 18.56
N TYR A 210 -3.15 1.37 17.59
CA TYR A 210 -3.32 1.66 16.16
C TYR A 210 -4.80 1.82 15.75
N GLU A 211 -5.68 0.94 16.21
CA GLU A 211 -7.09 0.98 15.82
C GLU A 211 -7.83 2.26 16.24
N GLN A 212 -7.32 2.95 17.27
CA GLN A 212 -7.90 4.17 17.83
C GLN A 212 -7.48 5.43 17.05
N LEU A 213 -6.49 5.32 16.15
CA LEU A 213 -6.03 6.45 15.34
C LEU A 213 -7.12 6.95 14.39
N ASN A 214 -7.12 8.26 14.15
CA ASN A 214 -7.91 8.85 13.08
C ASN A 214 -7.39 8.44 11.69
N PRO A 215 -8.19 8.56 10.62
CA PRO A 215 -7.80 8.18 9.26
C PRO A 215 -6.51 8.83 8.77
N TYR A 216 -6.24 10.09 9.10
CA TYR A 216 -5.04 10.81 8.66
C TYR A 216 -3.76 10.20 9.26
N ALA A 217 -3.76 9.93 10.56
CA ALA A 217 -2.64 9.28 11.23
C ALA A 217 -2.46 7.82 10.76
N LYS A 218 -3.56 7.09 10.50
CA LYS A 218 -3.48 5.73 9.93
C LYS A 218 -2.78 5.71 8.56
N ILE A 219 -3.07 6.66 7.68
CA ILE A 219 -2.40 6.76 6.36
C ILE A 219 -0.86 6.87 6.53
N VAL A 220 -0.41 7.73 7.46
CA VAL A 220 1.02 7.91 7.72
C VAL A 220 1.63 6.65 8.36
N ALA A 221 0.95 6.06 9.35
CA ALA A 221 1.41 4.85 10.03
C ALA A 221 1.50 3.65 9.08
N ASP A 222 0.51 3.44 8.22
CA ASP A 222 0.48 2.37 7.23
C ASP A 222 1.63 2.48 6.23
N GLU A 223 1.87 3.69 5.70
CA GLU A 223 2.98 3.93 4.79
C GLU A 223 4.34 3.76 5.48
N ALA A 224 4.48 4.22 6.73
CA ALA A 224 5.69 4.01 7.52
C ALA A 224 5.98 2.52 7.73
N MET A 225 4.99 1.74 8.16
CA MET A 225 5.13 0.28 8.33
C MET A 225 5.46 -0.43 7.01
N ARG A 226 4.85 -0.01 5.88
CA ARG A 226 5.15 -0.54 4.55
C ARG A 226 6.60 -0.28 4.12
N ARG A 227 7.21 0.79 4.61
CA ARG A 227 8.63 1.12 4.39
C ARG A 227 9.56 0.50 5.44
N GLY A 228 9.04 -0.29 6.38
CA GLY A 228 9.83 -0.86 7.47
C GLY A 228 10.28 0.17 8.51
N ILE A 229 9.65 1.34 8.54
CA ILE A 229 9.83 2.34 9.60
C ILE A 229 9.03 1.84 10.81
N ARG A 230 9.67 1.78 11.97
CA ARG A 230 9.00 1.37 13.21
C ARG A 230 8.06 2.49 13.64
N VAL A 231 6.79 2.12 13.87
CA VAL A 231 5.75 3.03 14.32
C VAL A 231 5.41 2.71 15.77
N GLU A 232 5.38 3.74 16.61
CA GLU A 232 4.82 3.71 17.96
C GLU A 232 3.73 4.78 18.05
N VAL A 233 2.55 4.41 18.58
CA VAL A 233 1.44 5.36 18.80
C VAL A 233 1.59 5.90 20.22
N THR A 234 2.01 7.16 20.34
CA THR A 234 2.27 7.80 21.63
C THR A 234 1.02 8.44 22.22
N ASP A 235 0.15 8.99 21.37
CA ASP A 235 -1.18 9.48 21.74
C ASP A 235 -2.18 9.25 20.60
N PRO A 236 -3.08 8.25 20.70
CA PRO A 236 -4.02 7.95 19.63
C PRO A 236 -5.09 9.03 19.44
N GLN A 237 -5.49 9.74 20.51
CA GLN A 237 -6.54 10.76 20.43
C GLN A 237 -6.01 12.04 19.77
N TRP A 238 -4.74 12.34 20.01
CA TRP A 238 -4.04 13.43 19.37
C TRP A 238 -3.55 13.10 17.96
N GLY A 239 -3.56 11.81 17.58
CA GLY A 239 -3.00 11.33 16.32
C GLY A 239 -1.46 11.39 16.30
N GLU A 240 -0.83 11.27 17.47
CA GLU A 240 0.61 11.37 17.64
C GLU A 240 1.31 10.03 17.39
N LEU A 241 2.33 10.07 16.52
CA LEU A 241 3.15 8.94 16.15
C LEU A 241 4.61 9.25 16.42
N LYS A 242 5.34 8.25 16.90
CA LYS A 242 6.81 8.23 16.91
C LYS A 242 7.28 7.27 15.82
N LEU A 243 7.97 7.82 14.82
CA LEU A 243 8.50 7.09 13.67
C LEU A 243 10.01 6.91 13.86
N THR A 244 10.48 5.66 13.90
CA THR A 244 11.88 5.33 14.10
C THR A 244 12.46 4.58 12.90
N HIS A 245 13.56 5.08 12.37
CA HIS A 245 14.27 4.49 11.23
C HIS A 245 15.78 4.56 11.45
N GLY A 246 16.42 3.39 11.65
CA GLY A 246 17.81 3.33 12.07
C GLY A 246 18.02 4.07 13.41
N ALA A 247 18.93 5.04 13.43
CA ALA A 247 19.19 5.91 14.57
C ALA A 247 18.30 7.17 14.60
N SER A 248 17.51 7.41 13.56
CA SER A 248 16.68 8.61 13.40
C SER A 248 15.29 8.39 14.00
N VAL A 249 14.78 9.42 14.67
CA VAL A 249 13.42 9.45 15.22
C VAL A 249 12.77 10.77 14.79
N VAL A 250 11.50 10.69 14.37
CA VAL A 250 10.66 11.85 14.08
C VAL A 250 9.31 11.65 14.76
N HIS A 251 8.81 12.68 15.44
CA HIS A 251 7.43 12.71 15.93
C HIS A 251 6.53 13.41 14.92
N THR A 252 5.32 12.86 14.76
CA THR A 252 4.28 13.46 13.93
C THR A 252 2.98 13.55 14.69
N ARG A 253 2.18 14.56 14.38
CA ARG A 253 0.76 14.64 14.70
C ARG A 253 0.01 14.58 13.37
N GLU A 254 -0.54 13.41 13.05
CA GLU A 254 -1.03 13.11 11.70
C GLU A 254 0.07 13.38 10.65
N SER A 255 -0.17 14.29 9.71
CA SER A 255 0.80 14.72 8.68
C SER A 255 1.74 15.85 9.12
N LEU A 256 1.46 16.51 10.25
CA LEU A 256 2.35 17.52 10.81
C LEU A 256 3.56 16.82 11.43
N SER A 257 4.77 17.26 11.10
CA SER A 257 6.01 16.71 11.66
C SER A 257 6.88 17.81 12.26
N GLU A 258 7.92 17.41 13.00
CA GLU A 258 8.96 18.29 13.52
C GLU A 258 9.69 19.11 12.43
N LEU A 259 9.57 18.71 11.16
CA LEU A 259 10.13 19.45 10.02
C LEU A 259 9.33 20.72 9.68
N THR A 260 8.09 20.81 10.14
CA THR A 260 7.28 22.04 10.02
C THR A 260 7.59 22.94 11.21
N SER A 261 8.42 23.97 10.98
CA SER A 261 8.81 24.89 12.05
C SER A 261 7.62 25.60 12.72
N ALA A 262 7.77 25.91 14.01
CA ALA A 262 6.78 26.70 14.75
C ALA A 262 6.50 28.06 14.09
N LEU A 263 7.50 28.68 13.44
CA LEU A 263 7.32 29.93 12.71
C LEU A 263 6.44 29.73 11.46
N ALA A 264 6.60 28.63 10.73
CA ALA A 264 5.75 28.30 9.60
C ALA A 264 4.30 28.11 10.05
N MET A 265 4.07 27.34 11.12
CA MET A 265 2.73 27.16 11.70
C MET A 265 2.11 28.49 12.12
N ALA A 266 2.83 29.33 12.85
CA ALA A 266 2.35 30.63 13.32
C ALA A 266 2.01 31.58 12.16
N ARG A 267 2.79 31.54 11.06
CA ARG A 267 2.49 32.34 9.85
C ARG A 267 1.22 31.85 9.15
N CYS A 268 1.04 30.53 9.04
CA CYS A 268 -0.14 29.93 8.42
C CYS A 268 -1.45 30.15 9.22
N ASP A 269 -1.36 30.18 10.56
CA ASP A 269 -2.53 30.44 11.43
C ASP A 269 -3.07 31.89 11.28
N ASP A 270 -2.19 32.86 11.04
CA ASP A 270 -2.58 34.26 10.84
C ASP A 270 -2.67 34.62 9.36
N LYS A 271 -3.91 34.71 8.85
CA LYS A 271 -4.20 35.00 7.44
C LYS A 271 -3.60 36.33 6.97
N ARG A 272 -3.41 37.31 7.87
CA ARG A 272 -2.76 38.60 7.53
C ARG A 272 -1.29 38.40 7.24
N VAL A 273 -0.62 37.61 8.07
CA VAL A 273 0.81 37.31 7.92
C VAL A 273 1.03 36.48 6.67
N THR A 274 0.23 35.42 6.47
CA THR A 274 0.25 34.59 5.26
C THR A 274 0.10 35.47 4.01
N ARG A 275 -0.92 36.33 3.97
CA ARG A 275 -1.17 37.23 2.84
C ARG A 275 0.03 38.14 2.52
N ARG A 276 0.67 38.74 3.53
CA ARG A 276 1.87 39.57 3.33
C ARG A 276 3.02 38.76 2.77
N VAL A 277 3.33 37.60 3.35
CA VAL A 277 4.42 36.73 2.90
C VAL A 277 4.23 36.30 1.44
N LEU A 278 3.01 35.91 1.06
CA LEU A 278 2.70 35.53 -0.32
C LEU A 278 2.80 36.72 -1.29
N SER A 279 2.30 37.89 -0.88
CA SER A 279 2.39 39.12 -1.70
C SER A 279 3.84 39.58 -1.89
N GLU A 280 4.66 39.55 -0.84
CA GLU A 280 6.09 39.90 -0.89
C GLU A 280 6.87 38.95 -1.80
N ALA A 281 6.44 37.69 -1.89
CA ALA A 281 6.96 36.70 -2.83
C ALA A 281 6.46 36.90 -4.28
N GLY A 282 5.66 37.94 -4.54
CA GLY A 282 5.14 38.27 -5.88
C GLY A 282 3.89 37.49 -6.30
N LEU A 283 3.25 36.76 -5.38
CA LEU A 283 1.99 36.07 -5.68
C LEU A 283 0.82 37.04 -5.64
N ARG A 284 -0.15 36.84 -6.55
CA ARG A 284 -1.41 37.56 -6.53
C ARG A 284 -2.26 37.06 -5.36
N VAL A 285 -2.52 37.96 -4.42
CA VAL A 285 -3.45 37.74 -3.29
C VAL A 285 -4.67 38.65 -3.44
N PRO A 286 -5.84 38.28 -2.91
CA PRO A 286 -6.99 39.17 -2.88
C PRO A 286 -6.65 40.51 -2.21
N ARG A 287 -7.17 41.62 -2.76
CA ARG A 287 -7.19 42.91 -2.07
C ARG A 287 -7.98 42.77 -0.77
N GLY A 288 -7.53 43.40 0.29
CA GLY A 288 -8.20 43.31 1.57
C GLY A 288 -7.60 44.19 2.65
N ILE A 289 -8.46 44.55 3.61
CA ILE A 289 -8.17 45.40 4.76
C ILE A 289 -8.50 44.66 6.06
N THR A 290 -7.94 45.15 7.18
CA THR A 290 -8.40 44.73 8.51
C THR A 290 -9.59 45.60 8.87
N ALA A 291 -10.67 44.99 9.38
CA ALA A 291 -11.91 45.70 9.70
C ALA A 291 -11.66 46.76 10.79
N GLY A 292 -11.84 48.02 10.41
CA GLY A 292 -11.62 49.20 11.24
C GLY A 292 -12.92 49.96 11.45
N GLU A 293 -12.88 51.27 11.23
CA GLU A 293 -14.04 52.16 11.29
C GLU A 293 -15.06 51.81 10.20
N GLU A 294 -16.34 52.07 10.47
CA GLU A 294 -17.44 51.72 9.55
C GLU A 294 -17.32 52.44 8.20
N ALA A 295 -16.81 53.68 8.20
CA ALA A 295 -16.55 54.44 6.99
C ALA A 295 -15.50 53.75 6.08
N ASP A 296 -14.36 53.35 6.65
CA ASP A 296 -13.28 52.67 5.90
C ASP A 296 -13.76 51.32 5.33
N ASN A 297 -14.54 50.58 6.13
CA ASN A 297 -15.08 49.28 5.72
C ASN A 297 -16.08 49.43 4.55
N SER A 298 -16.96 50.43 4.62
CA SER A 298 -17.92 50.75 3.55
C SER A 298 -17.23 51.28 2.30
N GLU A 299 -16.22 52.14 2.44
CA GLU A 299 -15.44 52.64 1.30
C GLU A 299 -14.77 51.47 0.56
N PHE A 300 -14.15 50.54 1.29
CA PHE A 300 -13.56 49.36 0.68
C PHE A 300 -14.61 48.49 -0.04
N LEU A 301 -15.79 48.31 0.55
CA LEU A 301 -16.89 47.59 -0.09
C LEU A 301 -17.31 48.25 -1.40
N GLU A 302 -17.47 49.57 -1.43
CA GLU A 302 -17.82 50.32 -2.65
C GLU A 302 -16.75 50.17 -3.73
N GLN A 303 -15.47 50.16 -3.36
CA GLN A 303 -14.36 50.02 -4.30
C GLN A 303 -14.26 48.64 -4.96
N VAL A 304 -14.69 47.57 -4.27
CA VAL A 304 -14.53 46.19 -4.76
C VAL A 304 -15.85 45.49 -5.11
N GLY A 305 -16.98 46.06 -4.69
CA GLY A 305 -18.34 45.60 -4.97
C GLY A 305 -18.80 44.42 -4.12
N ASN A 306 -18.03 43.32 -4.11
CA ASN A 306 -18.34 42.12 -3.33
C ASN A 306 -17.16 41.74 -2.43
N VAL A 307 -17.45 41.46 -1.15
CA VAL A 307 -16.44 41.08 -0.17
C VAL A 307 -16.73 39.76 0.53
N VAL A 308 -15.66 39.18 1.06
CA VAL A 308 -15.66 38.09 2.02
C VAL A 308 -15.16 38.63 3.35
N VAL A 309 -15.91 38.38 4.42
CA VAL A 309 -15.55 38.75 5.79
C VAL A 309 -15.14 37.49 6.53
N LYS A 310 -13.98 37.50 7.17
CA LYS A 310 -13.45 36.33 7.89
C LYS A 310 -12.60 36.70 9.10
N PRO A 311 -12.56 35.89 10.16
CA PRO A 311 -11.62 36.10 11.25
C PRO A 311 -10.17 35.90 10.75
N ALA A 312 -9.25 36.74 11.25
CA ALA A 312 -7.84 36.70 10.87
C ALA A 312 -7.19 35.35 11.23
N ARG A 313 -7.66 34.71 12.31
CA ARG A 313 -7.22 33.40 12.79
C ARG A 313 -8.40 32.44 12.91
N GLY A 314 -8.11 31.13 12.91
CA GLY A 314 -9.11 30.09 13.03
C GLY A 314 -9.35 29.30 11.75
N GLU A 315 -10.01 28.16 11.93
CA GLU A 315 -10.05 27.02 11.00
C GLU A 315 -11.47 26.66 10.55
N GLN A 316 -11.56 25.76 9.57
CA GLN A 316 -12.81 25.10 9.13
C GLN A 316 -13.93 26.05 8.65
N GLY A 317 -13.59 27.28 8.28
CA GLY A 317 -14.55 28.23 7.73
C GLY A 317 -15.50 28.87 8.77
N ARG A 318 -15.24 28.72 10.07
CA ARG A 318 -16.07 29.31 11.12
C ARG A 318 -15.95 30.84 11.11
N GLY A 319 -17.09 31.52 11.17
CA GLY A 319 -17.15 32.99 11.14
C GLY A 319 -16.83 33.61 9.78
N ILE A 320 -16.88 32.82 8.69
CA ILE A 320 -16.69 33.33 7.34
C ILE A 320 -18.06 33.65 6.73
N THR A 321 -18.24 34.90 6.29
CA THR A 321 -19.38 35.33 5.49
C THR A 321 -18.91 35.67 4.08
N VAL A 322 -19.50 35.02 3.08
CA VAL A 322 -19.17 35.22 1.65
C VAL A 322 -20.28 36.01 0.94
N GLY A 323 -19.94 36.74 -0.12
CA GLY A 323 -20.94 37.42 -0.97
C GLY A 323 -21.59 38.65 -0.34
N VAL A 324 -20.86 39.35 0.53
CA VAL A 324 -21.33 40.58 1.17
C VAL A 324 -21.25 41.73 0.17
N HIS A 325 -22.37 42.40 -0.08
CA HIS A 325 -22.52 43.44 -1.12
C HIS A 325 -23.23 44.70 -0.63
N ASP A 326 -23.62 44.75 0.64
CA ASP A 326 -24.28 45.91 1.24
C ASP A 326 -23.71 46.22 2.64
N PRO A 327 -23.72 47.50 3.07
CA PRO A 327 -23.14 47.92 4.36
C PRO A 327 -23.78 47.25 5.59
N ASP A 328 -25.08 46.99 5.57
CA ASP A 328 -25.77 46.37 6.71
C ASP A 328 -25.35 44.92 6.91
N THR A 329 -25.26 44.15 5.84
CA THR A 329 -24.72 42.79 5.86
C THR A 329 -23.25 42.80 6.23
N LEU A 330 -22.46 43.76 5.75
CA LEU A 330 -21.05 43.91 6.13
C LEU A 330 -20.89 44.09 7.65
N ARG A 331 -21.67 44.99 8.25
CA ARG A 331 -21.64 45.22 9.70
C ARG A 331 -22.02 43.96 10.49
N ARG A 332 -23.04 43.20 10.06
CA ARG A 332 -23.42 41.92 10.68
C ARG A 332 -22.32 40.87 10.55
N ALA A 333 -21.75 40.73 9.35
CA ALA A 333 -20.68 39.77 9.06
C ALA A 333 -19.42 40.06 9.90
N ILE A 334 -19.06 41.33 10.07
CA ILE A 334 -17.94 41.74 10.93
C ILE A 334 -18.24 41.37 12.39
N ALA A 335 -19.44 41.63 12.88
CA ALA A 335 -19.83 41.28 14.25
C ALA A 335 -19.77 39.75 14.49
N GLU A 336 -20.24 38.96 13.52
CA GLU A 336 -20.15 37.50 13.55
C GLU A 336 -18.69 37.03 13.58
N ALA A 337 -17.86 37.51 12.64
CA ALA A 337 -16.44 37.17 12.60
C ALA A 337 -15.69 37.57 13.89
N ARG A 338 -16.04 38.71 14.50
CA ARG A 338 -15.47 39.18 15.76
C ARG A 338 -15.75 38.27 16.94
N SER A 339 -16.87 37.53 16.91
CA SER A 339 -17.18 36.53 17.94
C SER A 339 -16.19 35.35 17.95
N HIS A 340 -15.45 35.16 16.84
CA HIS A 340 -14.43 34.12 16.69
C HIS A 340 -13.00 34.63 16.85
N CYS A 341 -12.71 35.84 16.36
CA CYS A 341 -11.39 36.46 16.47
C CYS A 341 -11.54 37.98 16.54
N PRO A 342 -10.88 38.69 17.47
CA PRO A 342 -10.98 40.14 17.57
C PRO A 342 -10.51 40.86 16.29
N ASP A 343 -9.54 40.28 15.59
CA ASP A 343 -9.05 40.74 14.31
C ASP A 343 -9.87 40.13 13.16
N VAL A 344 -10.51 40.98 12.36
CA VAL A 344 -11.34 40.57 11.22
C VAL A 344 -10.75 41.12 9.92
N LEU A 345 -10.79 40.29 8.88
CA LEU A 345 -10.38 40.66 7.53
C LEU A 345 -11.59 40.83 6.63
N ILE A 346 -11.54 41.86 5.79
CA ILE A 346 -12.47 42.11 4.69
C ILE A 346 -11.64 42.00 3.41
N GLU A 347 -11.95 41.02 2.57
CA GLU A 347 -11.23 40.76 1.31
C GLU A 347 -12.17 40.83 0.11
N GLU A 348 -11.67 41.22 -1.04
CA GLU A 348 -12.44 41.15 -2.29
C GLU A 348 -12.84 39.70 -2.59
N MET A 349 -14.07 39.50 -3.06
CA MET A 349 -14.53 38.20 -3.48
C MET A 349 -13.99 37.87 -4.87
N VAL A 350 -13.17 36.82 -4.97
CA VAL A 350 -12.62 36.33 -6.23
C VAL A 350 -13.46 35.15 -6.74
N THR A 351 -13.85 35.20 -8.02
CA THR A 351 -14.55 34.10 -8.69
C THR A 351 -13.55 33.21 -9.44
N GLY A 352 -13.80 31.90 -9.45
CA GLY A 352 -12.94 30.92 -10.12
C GLY A 352 -13.07 29.53 -9.52
N GLU A 353 -12.16 28.63 -9.90
CA GLU A 353 -12.07 27.29 -9.32
C GLU A 353 -11.22 27.32 -8.04
N ASP A 354 -11.75 26.76 -6.94
CA ASP A 354 -10.97 26.51 -5.71
C ASP A 354 -10.12 25.25 -5.90
N ILE A 355 -8.80 25.40 -5.93
CA ILE A 355 -7.84 24.32 -6.10
C ILE A 355 -7.05 24.14 -4.81
N ARG A 356 -7.11 22.93 -4.23
CA ARG A 356 -6.24 22.52 -3.13
C ARG A 356 -4.99 21.87 -3.69
N VAL A 357 -3.84 22.48 -3.43
CA VAL A 357 -2.52 21.99 -3.87
C VAL A 357 -1.77 21.40 -2.69
N LEU A 358 -1.27 20.17 -2.82
CA LEU A 358 -0.41 19.52 -1.84
C LEU A 358 1.05 19.65 -2.28
N VAL A 359 1.87 20.28 -1.44
CA VAL A 359 3.29 20.48 -1.67
C VAL A 359 4.08 19.70 -0.62
N ILE A 360 4.97 18.82 -1.05
CA ILE A 360 5.86 18.02 -0.19
C ILE A 360 7.26 18.15 -0.77
N ASP A 361 8.25 18.43 0.08
CA ASP A 361 9.66 18.56 -0.31
C ASP A 361 9.85 19.48 -1.54
N HIS A 362 9.27 20.67 -1.46
CA HIS A 362 9.30 21.70 -2.51
C HIS A 362 8.67 21.30 -3.86
N LYS A 363 7.92 20.20 -3.93
CA LYS A 363 7.25 19.71 -5.15
C LYS A 363 5.75 19.65 -4.97
N VAL A 364 5.02 20.03 -6.01
CA VAL A 364 3.57 19.77 -6.10
C VAL A 364 3.39 18.27 -6.36
N VAL A 365 2.82 17.56 -5.39
CA VAL A 365 2.61 16.11 -5.48
C VAL A 365 1.18 15.75 -5.90
N ALA A 366 0.22 16.64 -5.61
CA ALA A 366 -1.18 16.46 -5.97
C ALA A 366 -1.91 17.80 -5.99
N ALA A 367 -2.99 17.88 -6.77
CA ALA A 367 -3.95 18.97 -6.72
C ALA A 367 -5.38 18.44 -6.88
N ALA A 368 -6.34 19.09 -6.22
CA ALA A 368 -7.75 18.72 -6.30
C ALA A 368 -8.64 19.96 -6.40
N VAL A 369 -9.62 19.93 -7.32
CA VAL A 369 -10.66 20.95 -7.40
C VAL A 369 -11.67 20.71 -6.28
N ARG A 370 -11.90 21.72 -5.44
CA ARG A 370 -12.89 21.70 -4.38
C ARG A 370 -14.23 22.17 -4.94
N ARG A 371 -15.21 21.27 -4.92
CA ARG A 371 -16.58 21.57 -5.32
C ARG A 371 -17.47 21.64 -4.08
N PRO A 372 -18.39 22.61 -4.00
CA PRO A 372 -19.44 22.61 -2.99
C PRO A 372 -20.23 21.29 -3.00
N ALA A 373 -20.78 20.91 -1.86
CA ALA A 373 -21.68 19.78 -1.79
C ALA A 373 -22.91 20.04 -2.68
N SER A 374 -23.28 19.06 -3.51
CA SER A 374 -24.47 19.12 -4.33
C SER A 374 -25.10 17.73 -4.48
N VAL A 375 -26.42 17.73 -4.66
CA VAL A 375 -27.19 16.54 -4.99
C VAL A 375 -27.93 16.77 -6.30
N LEU A 376 -28.05 15.72 -7.12
CA LEU A 376 -28.81 15.76 -8.36
C LEU A 376 -30.19 15.14 -8.10
N GLY A 377 -31.26 15.91 -8.36
CA GLY A 377 -32.62 15.41 -8.27
C GLY A 377 -32.86 14.30 -9.27
N ASP A 378 -33.41 13.18 -8.81
CA ASP A 378 -33.73 12.01 -9.65
C ASP A 378 -35.24 11.87 -9.93
N GLY A 379 -36.04 12.84 -9.48
CA GLY A 379 -37.50 12.86 -9.65
C GLY A 379 -38.26 11.87 -8.76
N VAL A 380 -37.56 11.11 -7.90
CA VAL A 380 -38.15 10.07 -7.06
C VAL A 380 -37.92 10.34 -5.58
N HIS A 381 -36.70 10.73 -5.20
CA HIS A 381 -36.29 10.90 -3.81
C HIS A 381 -36.32 12.36 -3.37
N THR A 382 -36.59 12.59 -2.07
CA THR A 382 -36.48 13.92 -1.47
C THR A 382 -35.02 14.38 -1.37
N ILE A 383 -34.79 15.69 -1.26
CA ILE A 383 -33.44 16.26 -1.05
C ILE A 383 -32.77 15.62 0.17
N ALA A 384 -33.49 15.46 1.28
CA ALA A 384 -32.98 14.80 2.49
C ALA A 384 -32.52 13.35 2.22
N GLN A 385 -33.28 12.57 1.45
CA GLN A 385 -32.92 11.20 1.08
C GLN A 385 -31.70 11.16 0.15
N LEU A 386 -31.59 12.10 -0.79
CA LEU A 386 -30.44 12.23 -1.67
C LEU A 386 -29.17 12.62 -0.89
N ILE A 387 -29.30 13.55 0.06
CA ILE A 387 -28.23 13.95 0.98
C ILE A 387 -27.79 12.76 1.83
N GLU A 388 -28.72 12.04 2.45
CA GLU A 388 -28.40 10.87 3.27
C GLU A 388 -27.63 9.82 2.44
N ARG A 389 -28.10 9.53 1.22
CA ARG A 389 -27.46 8.58 0.32
C ARG A 389 -26.04 9.03 -0.07
N GLN A 390 -25.87 10.30 -0.41
CA GLN A 390 -24.57 10.85 -0.77
C GLN A 390 -23.62 10.90 0.44
N SER A 391 -24.11 11.29 1.61
CA SER A 391 -23.36 11.29 2.88
C SER A 391 -22.93 9.89 3.28
N ARG A 392 -23.78 8.86 3.14
CA ARG A 392 -23.38 7.45 3.37
C ARG A 392 -22.20 7.04 2.48
N ARG A 393 -22.25 7.40 1.19
CA ARG A 393 -21.17 7.09 0.24
C ARG A 393 -19.86 7.82 0.62
N ARG A 394 -19.94 9.11 0.97
CA ARG A 394 -18.77 9.91 1.38
C ARG A 394 -18.17 9.38 2.68
N SER A 395 -19.01 9.12 3.67
CA SER A 395 -18.63 8.56 4.97
C SER A 395 -17.91 7.22 4.81
N ALA A 396 -18.44 6.32 3.98
CA ALA A 396 -17.78 5.04 3.68
C ALA A 396 -16.39 5.21 3.03
N ALA A 397 -16.23 6.21 2.16
CA ALA A 397 -14.96 6.48 1.48
C ALA A 397 -13.90 7.14 2.39
N THR A 398 -14.32 7.85 3.44
CA THR A 398 -13.41 8.59 4.33
C THR A 398 -13.38 8.05 5.75
N GLY A 399 -13.85 6.82 5.98
CA GLY A 399 -13.88 6.22 7.32
C GLY A 399 -14.73 6.97 8.34
N GLY A 400 -15.80 7.64 7.90
CA GLY A 400 -16.75 8.35 8.79
C GLY A 400 -16.67 9.87 8.74
N GLU A 401 -15.56 10.45 8.28
CA GLU A 401 -15.31 11.89 8.46
C GLU A 401 -16.13 12.84 7.57
N SER A 402 -16.52 12.40 6.37
CA SER A 402 -17.12 13.28 5.36
C SER A 402 -18.60 13.03 5.21
N GLN A 403 -19.42 14.00 5.60
CA GLN A 403 -20.86 14.02 5.40
C GLN A 403 -21.31 15.40 4.92
N ILE A 404 -22.42 15.45 4.19
CA ILE A 404 -23.11 16.69 3.86
C ILE A 404 -24.02 17.00 5.05
N PRO A 405 -23.79 18.12 5.77
CA PRO A 405 -24.66 18.50 6.88
C PRO A 405 -26.06 18.87 6.38
N LEU A 406 -27.06 18.63 7.22
CA LEU A 406 -28.39 19.21 7.06
C LEU A 406 -28.42 20.48 7.90
N ASP A 407 -28.55 21.63 7.25
CA ASP A 407 -28.65 22.94 7.90
C ASP A 407 -29.94 23.65 7.45
N GLY A 408 -30.17 24.88 7.92
CA GLY A 408 -31.39 25.64 7.59
C GLY A 408 -31.55 26.00 6.11
N ALA A 409 -30.58 25.69 5.25
CA ALA A 409 -30.67 25.87 3.80
C ALA A 409 -31.07 24.58 3.04
N THR A 410 -31.16 23.43 3.73
CA THR A 410 -31.66 22.13 3.24
C THR A 410 -33.05 21.82 3.78
#